data_AF-A0A6J8AK23-F1
#
_entry.id   AF-A0A6J8AK23-F1
#
_cell.length_a   1.000
_cell.length_b   1.000
_cell.length_c   1.000
_cell.angle_alpha   90.00
_cell.angle_beta   90.00
_cell.angle_gamma   90.00
#
_symmetry.space_group_name_H-M   'P 1'
#
loop_
_entity.id
_entity.type
_entity.pdbx_description
1 polymer ?
#
loop_
_entity_poly.entity_id
_entity_poly.type
_entity_poly.pdbx_seq_one_letter_code
_entity_poly.pdbx_strand_id
1 'polypeptide(L)'
;MNDGKERMKIVDIELGKDDFKVEMVKQFEGFTCHVDRVKAQYTAVRDMKKQLPNNHALVQMDFAENYSCQTLEEIQSAYWNASMVTLHPTITYVRSIDGSIVHFSTVYVSSVLQHNASIVYAILKDLINHLKDDNPKLTNIHFWTDSPTSQYRNKSIFDLISSCETKFSIKASWHYFECGHGKGPCDGIGGTTKQNADNAVKQGKATIQDGHDFMACALSESASQISYRYISTEEFENSSKEIENRLKEIKPVKGTMQLHAVAAIADGRILTKETTCVCQQCFGDDGFKETTQCNWTDQSVFKNHDQLTPDIHQTEIDEVEIQNNVPTETEISLDHQIKIGHM
;
A
#
# COMPACT_ATOMS: atom_id res chain seq x y z
N MET A 1 2.67 -18.13 -27.44
CA MET A 1 2.61 -17.21 -26.27
C MET A 1 2.74 -18.10 -25.04
N ASN A 2 3.88 -18.04 -24.35
CA ASN A 2 4.09 -18.81 -23.12
C ASN A 2 3.23 -18.20 -22.02
N ASP A 3 2.17 -18.90 -21.63
CA ASP A 3 1.34 -18.56 -20.49
C ASP A 3 2.22 -18.74 -19.24
N GLY A 4 2.78 -17.64 -18.73
CA GLY A 4 3.85 -17.56 -17.73
C GLY A 4 3.45 -18.01 -16.32
N LYS A 5 2.67 -19.08 -16.21
CA LYS A 5 2.39 -19.78 -14.95
C LYS A 5 3.53 -20.77 -14.70
N GLU A 6 4.54 -20.32 -13.96
CA GLU A 6 5.53 -21.24 -13.38
C GLU A 6 4.80 -22.27 -12.51
N ARG A 7 4.85 -23.54 -12.91
CA ARG A 7 4.32 -24.64 -12.12
C ARG A 7 5.42 -25.15 -11.22
N MET A 8 5.19 -25.12 -9.91
CA MET A 8 6.01 -25.83 -8.94
C MET A 8 6.01 -27.32 -9.32
N LYS A 9 7.15 -27.81 -9.78
CA LYS A 9 7.37 -29.21 -10.09
C LYS A 9 8.19 -29.80 -8.96
N ILE A 10 7.73 -30.92 -8.40
CA ILE A 10 8.58 -31.73 -7.54
C ILE A 10 9.71 -32.26 -8.43
N VAL A 11 10.94 -31.84 -8.13
CA VAL A 11 12.14 -32.27 -8.85
C VAL A 11 12.84 -33.30 -7.99
N ASP A 12 12.95 -34.52 -8.50
CA ASP A 12 13.77 -35.55 -7.89
C ASP A 12 15.22 -35.34 -8.32
N ILE A 13 16.12 -35.23 -7.35
CA ILE A 13 17.55 -35.07 -7.57
C ILE A 13 18.26 -36.22 -6.86
N GLU A 14 18.97 -37.04 -7.62
CA GLU A 14 19.86 -38.08 -7.07
C GLU A 14 21.26 -37.50 -6.87
N LEU A 15 21.77 -37.60 -5.64
CA LEU A 15 23.08 -37.08 -5.25
C LEU A 15 23.89 -38.18 -4.56
N GLY A 16 25.22 -38.09 -4.65
CA GLY A 16 26.11 -38.88 -3.80
C GLY A 16 25.85 -38.59 -2.32
N LYS A 17 26.14 -39.56 -1.43
CA LYS A 17 25.78 -39.47 0.00
C LYS A 17 26.23 -38.18 0.69
N ASP A 18 27.44 -37.70 0.41
CA ASP A 18 27.97 -36.50 1.07
C ASP A 18 27.41 -35.21 0.46
N ASP A 19 27.25 -35.14 -0.86
CA ASP A 19 26.55 -34.04 -1.54
C ASP A 19 25.08 -33.94 -1.09
N PHE A 20 24.42 -35.08 -0.91
CA PHE A 20 23.06 -35.15 -0.37
C PHE A 20 22.97 -34.53 1.02
N LYS A 21 23.90 -34.84 1.94
CA LYS A 21 23.90 -34.24 3.28
C LYS A 21 24.03 -32.72 3.22
N VAL A 22 24.94 -32.22 2.38
CA VAL A 22 25.16 -30.78 2.23
C VAL A 22 23.91 -30.09 1.70
N GLU A 23 23.29 -30.63 0.65
CA GLU A 23 22.06 -30.05 0.09
C GLU A 23 20.88 -30.19 1.07
N MET A 24 20.76 -31.32 1.79
CA MET A 24 19.72 -31.50 2.81
C MET A 24 19.82 -30.46 3.92
N VAL A 25 21.02 -30.21 4.47
CA VAL A 25 21.24 -29.20 5.51
C VAL A 25 20.85 -27.82 5.00
N LYS A 26 21.30 -27.45 3.80
CA LYS A 26 20.97 -26.17 3.15
C LYS A 26 19.46 -26.00 2.94
N GLN A 27 18.77 -27.02 2.45
CA GLN A 27 17.31 -26.99 2.29
C GLN A 27 16.58 -26.90 3.63
N PHE A 28 17.07 -27.61 4.65
CA PHE A 28 16.52 -27.57 6.01
C PHE A 28 16.68 -26.18 6.66
N GLU A 29 17.85 -25.55 6.51
CA GLU A 29 18.09 -24.18 6.96
C GLU A 29 17.19 -23.18 6.23
N GLY A 30 17.04 -23.32 4.90
CA GLY A 30 16.12 -22.51 4.10
C GLY A 30 14.67 -22.64 4.56
N PHE A 31 14.22 -23.87 4.80
CA PHE A 31 12.90 -24.17 5.32
C PHE A 31 12.67 -23.59 6.73
N THR A 32 13.64 -23.74 7.63
CA THR A 32 13.54 -23.21 9.00
C THR A 32 13.43 -21.68 8.98
N CYS A 33 14.29 -21.01 8.20
CA CYS A 33 14.23 -19.57 8.01
C CYS A 33 12.86 -19.12 7.45
N HIS A 34 12.31 -19.86 6.48
CA HIS A 34 10.98 -19.61 5.93
C HIS A 34 9.89 -19.71 6.99
N VAL A 35 9.87 -20.81 7.75
CA VAL A 35 8.90 -21.04 8.83
C VAL A 35 8.98 -19.95 9.90
N ASP A 36 10.19 -19.54 10.28
CA ASP A 36 10.38 -18.49 11.28
C ASP A 36 9.91 -17.13 10.77
N ARG A 37 10.15 -16.80 9.49
CA ARG A 37 9.60 -15.58 8.88
C ARG A 37 8.09 -15.62 8.78
N VAL A 38 7.48 -16.74 8.40
CA VAL A 38 6.00 -16.90 8.41
C VAL A 38 5.45 -16.53 9.80
N LYS A 39 6.00 -17.13 10.86
CA LYS A 39 5.60 -16.83 12.24
C LYS A 39 5.81 -15.36 12.60
N ALA A 40 6.93 -14.78 12.18
CA ALA A 40 7.27 -13.39 12.45
C ALA A 40 6.28 -12.42 11.76
N GLN A 41 5.92 -12.65 10.49
CA GLN A 41 4.97 -11.80 9.77
C GLN A 41 3.57 -11.84 10.37
N TYR A 42 3.08 -13.04 10.70
CA TYR A 42 1.78 -13.20 11.35
C TYR A 42 1.75 -12.62 12.77
N THR A 43 2.87 -12.73 13.50
CA THR A 43 3.03 -12.06 14.79
C THR A 43 3.01 -10.55 14.63
N ALA A 44 3.76 -10.02 13.67
CA ALA A 44 3.84 -8.58 13.42
C ALA A 44 2.49 -7.97 13.05
N VAL A 45 1.69 -8.61 12.18
CA VAL A 45 0.37 -8.08 11.82
C VAL A 45 -0.61 -8.12 13.00
N ARG A 46 -0.55 -9.17 13.82
CA ARG A 46 -1.36 -9.27 15.03
C ARG A 46 -0.98 -8.18 16.03
N ASP A 47 0.31 -7.95 16.22
CA ASP A 47 0.81 -6.97 17.18
C ASP A 47 0.53 -5.54 16.69
N MET A 48 0.68 -5.28 15.38
CA MET A 48 0.26 -4.02 14.75
C MET A 48 -1.24 -3.74 14.98
N LYS A 49 -2.12 -4.73 14.79
CA LYS A 49 -3.56 -4.58 15.07
C LYS A 49 -3.82 -4.15 16.51
N LYS A 50 -3.14 -4.78 17.48
CA LYS A 50 -3.34 -4.48 18.91
C LYS A 50 -2.92 -3.07 19.29
N GLN A 51 -1.77 -2.63 18.77
CA GLN A 51 -1.16 -1.35 19.10
C GLN A 51 -1.44 -0.25 18.06
N LEU A 52 -2.35 -0.46 17.11
CA LEU A 52 -2.64 0.46 16.01
C LEU A 52 -2.95 1.85 16.58
N PRO A 53 -2.19 2.91 16.27
CA PRO A 53 -2.43 4.23 16.85
C PRO A 53 -3.77 4.85 16.42
N ASN A 54 -4.18 5.92 17.10
CA ASN A 54 -5.28 6.77 16.62
C ASN A 54 -4.90 7.35 15.26
N ASN A 55 -5.87 7.60 14.39
CA ASN A 55 -5.64 8.17 13.05
C ASN A 55 -4.77 7.31 12.13
N HIS A 56 -4.57 6.04 12.45
CA HIS A 56 -3.93 5.06 11.58
C HIS A 56 -4.96 4.06 11.05
N ALA A 57 -4.74 3.62 9.81
CA ALA A 57 -5.45 2.50 9.21
C ALA A 57 -4.47 1.36 8.94
N LEU A 58 -4.86 0.13 9.30
CA LEU A 58 -4.19 -1.08 8.82
C LEU A 58 -5.09 -1.72 7.77
N VAL A 59 -4.55 -1.95 6.58
CA VAL A 59 -5.31 -2.51 5.46
C VAL A 59 -4.71 -3.84 5.05
N GLN A 60 -5.53 -4.89 5.06
CA GLN A 60 -5.21 -6.17 4.44
C GLN A 60 -5.96 -6.28 3.13
N MET A 61 -5.28 -6.69 2.06
CA MET A 61 -5.93 -6.83 0.76
C MET A 61 -5.30 -7.95 -0.06
N ASP A 62 -6.10 -8.57 -0.92
CA ASP A 62 -5.66 -9.62 -1.83
C ASP A 62 -6.59 -9.71 -3.05
N PHE A 63 -6.14 -10.33 -4.13
CA PHE A 63 -7.02 -10.72 -5.24
C PHE A 63 -7.73 -12.03 -4.91
N ALA A 64 -9.06 -12.02 -4.98
CA ALA A 64 -9.79 -13.27 -5.06
C ALA A 64 -9.68 -13.83 -6.48
N GLU A 65 -9.78 -15.15 -6.63
CA GLU A 65 -9.95 -15.75 -7.96
C GLU A 65 -11.15 -15.09 -8.67
N ASN A 66 -10.94 -14.73 -9.93
CA ASN A 66 -11.97 -14.09 -10.76
C ASN A 66 -13.28 -14.89 -10.72
N TYR A 67 -14.38 -14.17 -10.57
CA TYR A 67 -15.70 -14.75 -10.64
C TYR A 67 -16.06 -15.03 -12.10
N SER A 68 -16.42 -16.26 -12.41
CA SER A 68 -16.96 -16.62 -13.73
C SER A 68 -18.46 -16.34 -13.74
N CYS A 69 -18.89 -15.43 -14.61
CA CYS A 69 -20.29 -15.11 -14.81
C CYS A 69 -21.09 -16.35 -15.24
N GLN A 70 -22.26 -16.53 -14.65
CA GLN A 70 -23.14 -17.67 -14.88
C GLN A 70 -24.52 -17.19 -15.31
N THR A 71 -25.15 -17.95 -16.21
CA THR A 71 -26.54 -17.76 -16.62
C THR A 71 -27.37 -19.00 -16.25
N LEU A 72 -28.62 -18.81 -15.86
CA LEU A 72 -29.54 -19.90 -15.51
C LEU A 72 -29.84 -20.84 -16.69
N GLU A 73 -29.95 -20.28 -17.88
CA GLU A 73 -30.12 -21.03 -19.12
C GLU A 73 -28.75 -21.11 -19.82
N GLU A 74 -28.01 -22.20 -19.61
CA GLU A 74 -26.84 -22.51 -20.41
C GLU A 74 -27.29 -22.97 -21.81
N ILE A 75 -27.34 -22.03 -22.76
CA ILE A 75 -27.31 -22.41 -24.17
C ILE A 75 -25.95 -23.07 -24.41
N GLN A 76 -25.90 -24.28 -24.99
CA GLN A 76 -24.65 -25.06 -25.19
C GLN A 76 -23.49 -24.26 -25.84
N SER A 77 -23.76 -23.12 -26.49
CA SER A 77 -22.77 -22.21 -27.06
C SER A 77 -22.08 -21.27 -26.06
N ALA A 78 -22.65 -21.02 -24.88
CA ALA A 78 -22.09 -20.14 -23.84
C ALA A 78 -20.91 -20.76 -23.08
N TYR A 79 -20.65 -22.06 -23.29
CA TYR A 79 -19.62 -22.84 -22.59
C TYR A 79 -18.18 -22.43 -22.92
N TRP A 80 -17.96 -21.65 -23.99
CA TRP A 80 -16.61 -21.36 -24.49
C TRP A 80 -16.00 -20.03 -24.05
N ASN A 81 -16.79 -19.06 -23.55
CA ASN A 81 -16.29 -17.76 -23.09
C ASN A 81 -17.19 -17.17 -22.00
N ALA A 82 -17.19 -17.76 -20.80
CA ALA A 82 -17.80 -17.09 -19.65
C ALA A 82 -17.04 -15.79 -19.37
N SER A 83 -17.75 -14.66 -19.36
CA SER A 83 -17.19 -13.39 -18.89
C SER A 83 -16.72 -13.57 -17.44
N MET A 84 -15.68 -12.83 -17.08
CA MET A 84 -15.09 -12.90 -15.74
C MET A 84 -15.09 -11.52 -15.10
N VAL A 85 -15.14 -11.52 -13.77
CA VAL A 85 -15.11 -10.31 -12.95
C VAL A 85 -13.98 -10.44 -11.95
N THR A 86 -13.13 -9.43 -11.88
CA THR A 86 -12.08 -9.32 -10.87
C THR A 86 -12.69 -8.85 -9.56
N LEU A 87 -12.35 -9.57 -8.49
CA LEU A 87 -12.73 -9.23 -7.13
C LEU A 87 -11.47 -9.02 -6.30
N HIS A 88 -11.41 -7.91 -5.59
CA HIS A 88 -10.29 -7.60 -4.71
C HIS A 88 -10.81 -7.21 -3.33
N PRO A 89 -11.00 -8.19 -2.43
CA PRO A 89 -11.38 -7.96 -1.06
C PRO A 89 -10.31 -7.17 -0.29
N THR A 90 -10.77 -6.18 0.44
CA THR A 90 -9.97 -5.32 1.29
C THR A 90 -10.61 -5.26 2.67
N ILE A 91 -9.80 -5.41 3.72
CA ILE A 91 -10.23 -5.25 5.11
C ILE A 91 -9.42 -4.14 5.74
N THR A 92 -10.12 -3.13 6.23
CA THR A 92 -9.51 -2.01 6.93
C THR A 92 -9.80 -2.11 8.41
N TYR A 93 -8.76 -2.00 9.22
CA TYR A 93 -8.82 -1.92 10.67
C TYR A 93 -8.47 -0.49 11.07
N VAL A 94 -9.28 0.09 11.95
CA VAL A 94 -9.06 1.42 12.52
C VAL A 94 -9.33 1.38 14.02
N ARG A 95 -8.71 2.31 14.76
CA ARG A 95 -9.07 2.54 16.15
C ARG A 95 -10.30 3.44 16.23
N SER A 96 -11.34 2.95 16.89
CA SER A 96 -12.55 3.69 17.19
C SER A 96 -12.32 4.71 18.30
N ILE A 97 -13.24 5.68 18.46
CA ILE A 97 -13.21 6.73 19.48
C ILE A 97 -13.16 6.14 20.90
N ASP A 98 -13.80 5.00 21.11
CA ASP A 98 -13.80 4.25 22.38
C ASP A 98 -12.47 3.50 22.65
N GLY A 99 -11.51 3.60 21.73
CA GLY A 99 -10.23 2.92 21.80
C GLY A 99 -10.26 1.47 21.35
N SER A 100 -11.42 0.92 20.95
CA SER A 100 -11.51 -0.44 20.41
C SER A 100 -11.01 -0.50 18.97
N ILE A 101 -10.58 -1.69 18.51
CA ILE A 101 -10.23 -1.91 17.11
C ILE A 101 -11.47 -2.40 16.40
N VAL A 102 -11.94 -1.62 15.43
CA VAL A 102 -13.04 -1.98 14.54
C VAL A 102 -12.50 -2.28 13.16
N HIS A 103 -13.25 -3.05 12.39
CA HIS A 103 -12.90 -3.35 11.01
C HIS A 103 -14.12 -3.28 10.11
N PHE A 104 -13.88 -2.98 8.84
CA PHE A 104 -14.88 -3.00 7.78
C PHE A 104 -14.28 -3.64 6.54
N SER A 105 -15.16 -4.26 5.76
CA SER A 105 -14.80 -5.01 4.56
C SER A 105 -15.31 -4.28 3.34
N THR A 106 -14.43 -4.04 2.38
CA THR A 106 -14.76 -3.46 1.08
C THR A 106 -14.32 -4.42 -0.01
N VAL A 107 -15.21 -4.80 -0.91
CA VAL A 107 -14.83 -5.58 -2.10
C VAL A 107 -14.82 -4.66 -3.31
N TYR A 108 -13.65 -4.56 -3.92
CA TYR A 108 -13.48 -3.90 -5.20
C TYR A 108 -13.85 -4.85 -6.33
N VAL A 109 -14.73 -4.39 -7.22
CA VAL A 109 -15.23 -5.12 -8.38
C VAL A 109 -14.72 -4.44 -9.64
N SER A 110 -14.23 -5.20 -10.61
CA SER A 110 -13.84 -4.65 -11.90
C SER A 110 -14.01 -5.65 -13.04
N SER A 111 -14.32 -5.15 -14.24
CA SER A 111 -14.28 -5.94 -15.47
C SER A 111 -12.86 -6.08 -16.05
N VAL A 112 -11.87 -5.40 -15.45
CA VAL A 112 -10.44 -5.51 -15.80
C VAL A 112 -9.87 -6.79 -15.19
N LEU A 113 -9.39 -7.71 -16.02
CA LEU A 113 -8.91 -9.05 -15.60
C LEU A 113 -7.43 -9.10 -15.23
N GLN A 114 -6.69 -8.02 -15.50
CA GLN A 114 -5.27 -7.92 -15.20
C GLN A 114 -5.07 -7.79 -13.69
N HIS A 115 -4.30 -8.71 -13.09
CA HIS A 115 -3.84 -8.59 -11.70
C HIS A 115 -2.42 -8.04 -11.68
N ASN A 116 -2.30 -6.71 -11.79
CA ASN A 116 -1.03 -6.00 -11.82
C ASN A 116 -1.02 -4.75 -10.94
N ALA A 117 0.15 -4.10 -10.83
CA ALA A 117 0.29 -2.87 -10.05
C ALA A 117 -0.65 -1.72 -10.47
N SER A 118 -1.11 -1.68 -11.73
CA SER A 118 -2.01 -0.62 -12.22
C SER A 118 -3.40 -0.72 -11.61
N ILE A 119 -3.99 -1.91 -11.56
CA ILE A 119 -5.29 -2.09 -10.91
C ILE A 119 -5.18 -1.90 -9.39
N VAL A 120 -4.07 -2.33 -8.79
CA VAL A 120 -3.78 -2.08 -7.36
C VAL A 120 -3.71 -0.57 -7.11
N TYR A 121 -3.04 0.20 -7.97
CA TYR A 121 -2.97 1.64 -7.81
C TYR A 121 -4.33 2.33 -7.97
N ALA A 122 -5.17 1.89 -8.91
CA ALA A 122 -6.53 2.40 -9.05
C ALA A 122 -7.35 2.16 -7.75
N ILE A 123 -7.28 0.94 -7.20
CA ILE A 123 -7.93 0.58 -5.94
C ILE A 123 -7.41 1.43 -4.78
N LEU A 124 -6.10 1.63 -4.68
CA LEU A 124 -5.50 2.41 -3.59
C LEU A 124 -5.90 3.88 -3.64
N LYS A 125 -6.00 4.49 -4.83
CA LYS A 125 -6.50 5.86 -4.99
C LYS A 125 -7.90 6.00 -4.41
N ASP A 126 -8.80 5.12 -4.82
CA ASP A 126 -10.18 5.12 -4.33
C ASP A 126 -10.24 4.85 -2.82
N LEU A 127 -9.53 3.83 -2.34
CA LEU A 127 -9.48 3.43 -0.94
C LEU A 127 -9.00 4.56 -0.06
N ILE A 128 -7.85 5.18 -0.38
CA ILE A 128 -7.26 6.23 0.44
C ILE A 128 -8.20 7.43 0.52
N ASN A 129 -8.81 7.83 -0.60
CA ASN A 129 -9.77 8.94 -0.61
C ASN A 129 -10.98 8.62 0.26
N HIS A 130 -11.55 7.43 0.14
CA HIS A 130 -12.68 7.01 0.96
C HIS A 130 -12.38 6.99 2.45
N LEU A 131 -11.21 6.45 2.83
CA LEU A 131 -10.79 6.40 4.22
C LEU A 131 -10.58 7.80 4.81
N LYS A 132 -10.15 8.76 4.00
CA LYS A 132 -10.02 10.17 4.39
C LYS A 132 -11.38 10.85 4.50
N ASP A 133 -12.32 10.54 3.63
CA ASP A 133 -13.69 11.07 3.72
C ASP A 133 -14.37 10.60 5.02
N ASP A 134 -14.21 9.32 5.36
CA ASP A 134 -14.77 8.73 6.59
C ASP A 134 -14.02 9.18 7.85
N ASN A 135 -12.69 9.33 7.76
CA ASN A 135 -11.85 9.82 8.85
C ASN A 135 -10.89 10.93 8.36
N PRO A 136 -11.31 12.21 8.37
CA PRO A 136 -10.49 13.32 7.91
C PRO A 136 -9.19 13.54 8.70
N LYS A 137 -9.06 12.92 9.88
CA LYS A 137 -7.85 12.98 10.71
C LYS A 137 -6.83 11.90 10.37
N LEU A 138 -7.14 10.97 9.46
CA LEU A 138 -6.26 9.87 9.08
C LEU A 138 -4.90 10.40 8.58
N THR A 139 -3.83 10.01 9.25
CA THR A 139 -2.45 10.46 8.95
C THR A 139 -1.59 9.35 8.36
N ASN A 140 -1.89 8.08 8.69
CA ASN A 140 -1.03 6.95 8.37
C ASN A 140 -1.83 5.75 7.87
N ILE A 141 -1.26 5.03 6.91
CA ILE A 141 -1.79 3.77 6.40
C ILE A 141 -0.70 2.70 6.37
N HIS A 142 -1.05 1.51 6.82
CA HIS A 142 -0.18 0.34 6.85
C HIS A 142 -0.82 -0.75 5.99
N PHE A 143 -0.22 -1.06 4.84
CA PHE A 143 -0.70 -2.11 3.96
C PHE A 143 -0.09 -3.47 4.33
N TRP A 144 -0.87 -4.53 4.23
CA TRP A 144 -0.43 -5.90 4.40
C TRP A 144 -1.00 -6.79 3.30
N THR A 145 -0.14 -7.36 2.47
CA THR A 145 -0.56 -8.18 1.31
C THR A 145 0.29 -9.44 1.21
N ASP A 146 -0.11 -10.36 0.32
CA ASP A 146 0.86 -11.32 -0.21
C ASP A 146 1.90 -10.59 -1.09
N SER A 147 2.93 -11.32 -1.51
CA SER A 147 4.09 -10.79 -2.20
C SER A 147 4.27 -11.14 -3.69
N PRO A 148 3.21 -11.45 -4.50
CA PRO A 148 3.33 -11.53 -5.95
C PRO A 148 3.95 -10.27 -6.55
N THR A 149 4.97 -10.46 -7.38
CA THR A 149 5.75 -9.36 -7.96
C THR A 149 4.99 -8.59 -9.02
N SER A 150 4.05 -9.21 -9.73
CA SER A 150 3.21 -8.51 -10.70
C SER A 150 2.27 -7.50 -10.04
N GLN A 151 1.88 -7.74 -8.79
CA GLN A 151 0.82 -7.01 -8.08
C GLN A 151 1.39 -6.06 -7.02
N TYR A 152 1.97 -6.62 -5.95
CA TYR A 152 2.26 -5.88 -4.72
C TYR A 152 3.76 -5.64 -4.51
N ARG A 153 4.61 -6.65 -4.73
CA ARG A 153 6.06 -6.54 -4.41
C ARG A 153 6.89 -6.17 -5.64
N ASN A 154 6.82 -4.91 -6.03
CA ASN A 154 7.59 -4.37 -7.16
C ASN A 154 7.92 -2.88 -7.02
N LYS A 155 8.80 -2.40 -7.89
CA LYS A 155 9.27 -1.00 -7.91
C LYS A 155 8.15 0.03 -8.09
N SER A 156 7.07 -0.29 -8.80
CA SER A 156 5.96 0.64 -9.01
C SER A 156 5.18 0.85 -7.70
N ILE A 157 4.98 -0.22 -6.92
CA ILE A 157 4.36 -0.12 -5.60
C ILE A 157 5.30 0.59 -4.62
N PHE A 158 6.61 0.34 -4.67
CA PHE A 158 7.57 1.08 -3.85
C PHE A 158 7.58 2.59 -4.12
N ASP A 159 7.50 2.99 -5.40
CA ASP A 159 7.36 4.38 -5.81
C ASP A 159 6.03 5.01 -5.35
N LEU A 160 4.95 4.24 -5.45
CA LEU A 160 3.65 4.65 -4.95
C LEU A 160 3.71 4.91 -3.43
N ILE A 161 4.29 3.99 -2.66
CA ILE A 161 4.45 4.13 -1.21
C ILE A 161 5.26 5.39 -0.89
N SER A 162 6.40 5.62 -1.55
CA SER A 162 7.22 6.81 -1.28
C SER A 162 6.49 8.12 -1.61
N SER A 163 5.61 8.12 -2.61
CA SER A 163 4.85 9.31 -3.02
C SER A 163 3.50 9.46 -2.33
N CYS A 164 3.12 8.56 -1.39
CA CYS A 164 1.82 8.62 -0.74
C CYS A 164 1.59 9.93 0.04
N GLU A 165 2.62 10.44 0.73
CA GLU A 165 2.48 11.66 1.52
C GLU A 165 2.30 12.89 0.63
N THR A 166 3.06 12.99 -0.47
CA THR A 166 2.94 14.12 -1.41
C THR A 166 1.64 14.08 -2.20
N LYS A 167 1.13 12.88 -2.57
CA LYS A 167 -0.08 12.71 -3.37
C LYS A 167 -1.38 12.73 -2.56
N PHE A 168 -1.38 12.11 -1.38
CA PHE A 168 -2.59 11.88 -0.59
C PHE A 168 -2.53 12.49 0.80
N SER A 169 -1.44 13.16 1.18
CA SER A 169 -1.23 13.69 2.53
C SER A 169 -1.31 12.61 3.61
N ILE A 170 -0.90 11.38 3.28
CA ILE A 170 -0.87 10.24 4.18
C ILE A 170 0.48 9.54 4.08
N LYS A 171 1.08 9.24 5.23
CA LYS A 171 2.29 8.43 5.32
C LYS A 171 1.95 6.95 5.18
N ALA A 172 2.73 6.23 4.38
CA ALA A 172 2.46 4.82 4.08
C ALA A 172 3.60 3.89 4.50
N SER A 173 3.24 2.72 5.01
CA SER A 173 4.13 1.56 5.05
C SER A 173 3.45 0.35 4.41
N TRP A 174 4.25 -0.59 3.93
CA TRP A 174 3.78 -1.79 3.27
C TRP A 174 4.53 -3.00 3.79
N HIS A 175 3.77 -4.02 4.16
CA HIS A 175 4.25 -5.26 4.75
C HIS A 175 3.77 -6.43 3.91
N TYR A 176 4.58 -7.49 3.86
CA TYR A 176 4.30 -8.65 3.04
C TYR A 176 4.26 -9.91 3.89
N PHE A 177 3.30 -10.79 3.60
CA PHE A 177 3.35 -12.16 4.05
C PHE A 177 4.42 -12.94 3.28
N GLU A 178 4.87 -14.04 3.87
CA GLU A 178 5.74 -15.00 3.19
C GLU A 178 4.98 -15.74 2.10
N CYS A 179 5.68 -16.03 0.99
CA CYS A 179 5.09 -16.69 -0.18
C CYS A 179 4.41 -18.01 0.22
N GLY A 180 3.20 -18.24 -0.30
CA GLY A 180 2.42 -19.47 -0.04
C GLY A 180 1.71 -19.49 1.32
N HIS A 181 1.84 -18.43 2.11
CA HIS A 181 1.17 -18.25 3.40
C HIS A 181 0.37 -16.94 3.46
N GLY A 182 -0.08 -16.41 2.32
CA GLY A 182 -0.93 -15.22 2.25
C GLY A 182 -2.39 -15.43 2.65
N LYS A 183 -2.79 -16.67 2.98
CA LYS A 183 -4.19 -16.97 3.30
C LYS A 183 -4.66 -16.16 4.50
N GLY A 184 -5.79 -15.49 4.32
CA GLY A 184 -6.22 -14.44 5.20
C GLY A 184 -7.71 -14.19 5.16
N PRO A 185 -8.17 -13.20 5.94
CA PRO A 185 -9.59 -12.88 6.01
C PRO A 185 -10.17 -12.38 4.66
N CYS A 186 -9.32 -11.89 3.75
CA CYS A 186 -9.69 -11.53 2.38
C CYS A 186 -10.25 -12.73 1.59
N ASP A 187 -9.68 -13.93 1.76
CA ASP A 187 -10.18 -15.16 1.12
C ASP A 187 -11.62 -15.46 1.51
N GLY A 188 -11.95 -15.28 2.80
CA GLY A 188 -13.29 -15.51 3.34
C GLY A 188 -14.31 -14.54 2.75
N ILE A 189 -13.94 -13.26 2.62
CA ILE A 189 -14.80 -12.22 2.03
C ILE A 189 -15.00 -12.47 0.53
N GLY A 190 -13.92 -12.80 -0.19
CA GLY A 190 -13.98 -13.16 -1.59
C GLY A 190 -14.86 -14.39 -1.83
N GLY A 191 -14.69 -15.44 -1.03
CA GLY A 191 -15.51 -16.64 -1.06
C GLY A 191 -16.99 -16.36 -0.78
N THR A 192 -17.30 -15.60 0.27
CA THR A 192 -18.67 -15.22 0.64
C THR A 192 -19.33 -14.40 -0.46
N THR A 193 -18.60 -13.43 -1.02
CA THR A 193 -19.09 -12.57 -2.11
C THR A 193 -19.44 -13.39 -3.36
N LYS A 194 -18.57 -14.33 -3.76
CA LYS A 194 -18.85 -15.23 -4.89
C LYS A 194 -20.03 -16.16 -4.61
N GLN A 195 -20.09 -16.73 -3.40
CA GLN A 195 -21.18 -17.62 -3.01
C GLN A 195 -22.54 -16.91 -3.02
N ASN A 196 -22.59 -15.66 -2.57
CA ASN A 196 -23.81 -14.85 -2.61
C ASN A 196 -24.27 -14.58 -4.04
N ALA A 197 -23.34 -14.20 -4.93
CA ALA A 197 -23.62 -14.02 -6.35
C ALA A 197 -24.12 -15.31 -7.02
N ASP A 198 -23.43 -16.44 -6.80
CA ASP A 198 -23.85 -17.76 -7.30
C ASP A 198 -25.26 -18.13 -6.83
N ASN A 199 -25.57 -17.86 -5.56
CA ASN A 199 -26.87 -18.16 -4.98
C ASN A 199 -27.98 -17.28 -5.57
N ALA A 200 -27.71 -16.00 -5.80
CA ALA A 200 -28.66 -15.09 -6.44
C ALA A 200 -28.97 -15.52 -7.88
N VAL A 201 -27.96 -15.94 -8.64
CA VAL A 201 -28.13 -16.51 -9.99
C VAL A 201 -28.96 -17.79 -9.90
N LYS A 202 -28.57 -18.77 -9.08
CA LYS A 202 -29.27 -20.06 -8.95
C LYS A 202 -30.73 -19.93 -8.50
N GLN A 203 -31.06 -18.87 -7.75
CA GLN A 203 -32.42 -18.60 -7.27
C GLN A 203 -33.28 -17.83 -8.28
N GLY A 204 -32.75 -17.45 -9.45
CA GLY A 204 -33.51 -16.62 -10.40
C GLY A 204 -33.63 -15.16 -9.99
N LYS A 205 -32.84 -14.71 -9.00
CA LYS A 205 -32.90 -13.33 -8.47
C LYS A 205 -32.06 -12.35 -9.26
N ALA A 206 -30.98 -12.82 -9.89
CA ALA A 206 -30.06 -12.01 -10.67
C ALA A 206 -29.57 -12.77 -11.90
N THR A 207 -29.23 -12.03 -12.94
CA THR A 207 -28.43 -12.51 -14.07
C THR A 207 -27.14 -11.70 -14.04
N ILE A 208 -25.99 -12.38 -13.96
CA ILE A 208 -24.69 -11.70 -13.86
C ILE A 208 -23.91 -11.98 -15.13
N GLN A 209 -23.80 -10.99 -16.01
CA GLN A 209 -23.07 -11.11 -17.29
C GLN A 209 -21.77 -10.31 -17.31
N ASP A 210 -21.62 -9.31 -16.45
CA ASP A 210 -20.40 -8.51 -16.35
C ASP A 210 -20.17 -7.98 -14.92
N GLY A 211 -19.14 -7.14 -14.76
CA GLY A 211 -18.83 -6.53 -13.48
C GLY A 211 -19.88 -5.55 -12.97
N HIS A 212 -20.68 -4.93 -13.86
CA HIS A 212 -21.76 -4.03 -13.46
C HIS A 212 -22.95 -4.81 -12.93
N ASP A 213 -23.32 -5.92 -13.57
CA ASP A 213 -24.35 -6.82 -13.06
C ASP A 213 -23.92 -7.43 -11.72
N PHE A 214 -22.65 -7.81 -11.60
CA PHE A 214 -22.10 -8.32 -10.34
C PHE A 214 -22.25 -7.27 -9.23
N MET A 215 -21.88 -6.02 -9.53
CA MET A 215 -22.00 -4.91 -8.60
C MET A 215 -23.47 -4.67 -8.21
N ALA A 216 -24.40 -4.68 -9.16
CA ALA A 216 -25.83 -4.52 -8.90
C ALA A 216 -26.37 -5.64 -7.99
N CYS A 217 -26.00 -6.89 -8.28
CA CYS A 217 -26.34 -8.05 -7.46
C CYS A 217 -25.78 -7.93 -6.03
N ALA A 218 -24.51 -7.55 -5.91
CA ALA A 218 -23.83 -7.41 -4.62
C ALA A 218 -24.49 -6.32 -3.75
N LEU A 219 -24.87 -5.19 -4.36
CA LEU A 219 -25.58 -4.11 -3.67
C LEU A 219 -26.99 -4.53 -3.24
N SER A 220 -27.71 -5.30 -4.04
CA SER A 220 -29.07 -5.76 -3.70
C SER A 220 -29.12 -6.79 -2.57
N GLU A 221 -28.08 -7.61 -2.44
CA GLU A 221 -27.98 -8.66 -1.39
C GLU A 221 -27.24 -8.17 -0.14
N SER A 222 -26.80 -6.91 -0.10
CA SER A 222 -25.92 -6.39 0.96
C SER A 222 -26.62 -6.29 2.33
N ALA A 223 -26.56 -7.38 3.10
CA ALA A 223 -26.88 -7.40 4.51
C ALA A 223 -25.73 -6.79 5.34
N SER A 224 -25.55 -5.47 5.27
CA SER A 224 -24.84 -4.59 6.23
C SER A 224 -23.35 -4.76 6.57
N GLN A 225 -22.62 -5.81 6.18
CA GLN A 225 -21.21 -6.00 6.64
C GLN A 225 -20.11 -5.84 5.57
N ILE A 226 -20.45 -5.88 4.29
CA ILE A 226 -19.49 -5.74 3.18
C ILE A 226 -19.95 -4.58 2.30
N SER A 227 -19.09 -3.59 2.10
CA SER A 227 -19.29 -2.55 1.10
C SER A 227 -18.71 -2.99 -0.23
N TYR A 228 -19.27 -2.48 -1.32
CA TYR A 228 -18.84 -2.79 -2.67
C TYR A 228 -18.50 -1.50 -3.40
N ARG A 229 -17.39 -1.50 -4.14
CA ARG A 229 -16.97 -0.37 -4.98
C ARG A 229 -16.52 -0.89 -6.34
N TYR A 230 -16.82 -0.13 -7.39
CA TYR A 230 -16.49 -0.52 -8.75
C TYR A 230 -15.29 0.28 -9.24
N ILE A 231 -14.28 -0.40 -9.78
CA ILE A 231 -13.16 0.23 -10.49
C ILE A 231 -13.40 0.09 -11.98
N SER A 232 -13.62 1.22 -12.64
CA SER A 232 -13.84 1.31 -14.06
C SER A 232 -12.56 1.04 -14.87
N THR A 233 -12.74 0.69 -16.14
CA THR A 233 -11.64 0.58 -17.10
C THR A 233 -10.91 1.91 -17.25
N GLU A 234 -11.61 3.04 -17.19
CA GLU A 234 -11.02 4.37 -17.27
C GLU A 234 -10.07 4.63 -16.09
N GLU A 235 -10.47 4.32 -14.86
CA GLU A 235 -9.61 4.47 -13.67
C GLU A 235 -8.38 3.58 -13.74
N PHE A 236 -8.54 2.36 -14.25
CA PHE A 236 -7.42 1.45 -14.51
C PHE A 236 -6.46 2.00 -15.57
N GLU A 237 -6.97 2.51 -16.69
CA GLU A 237 -6.16 3.08 -17.77
C GLU A 237 -5.42 4.34 -17.32
N ASN A 238 -6.07 5.21 -16.54
CA ASN A 238 -5.45 6.39 -15.96
C ASN A 238 -4.30 6.01 -15.02
N SER A 239 -4.54 5.03 -14.15
CA SER A 239 -3.52 4.50 -13.24
C SER A 239 -2.36 3.83 -13.98
N SER A 240 -2.65 3.14 -15.08
CA SER A 240 -1.65 2.53 -15.95
C SER A 240 -0.74 3.59 -16.60
N LYS A 241 -1.32 4.65 -17.17
CA LYS A 241 -0.57 5.77 -17.76
C LYS A 241 0.33 6.47 -16.73
N GLU A 242 -0.18 6.70 -15.53
CA GLU A 242 0.61 7.28 -14.43
C GLU A 242 1.82 6.42 -14.08
N ILE A 243 1.63 5.10 -13.89
CA ILE A 243 2.72 4.16 -13.61
C ILE A 243 3.72 4.14 -14.77
N GLU A 244 3.27 4.06 -16.01
CA GLU A 244 4.14 4.05 -17.19
C GLU A 244 5.03 5.29 -17.29
N ASN A 245 4.50 6.45 -16.91
CA ASN A 245 5.30 7.68 -16.86
C ASN A 245 6.35 7.60 -15.75
N ARG A 246 5.97 7.17 -14.55
CA ARG A 246 6.90 7.01 -13.41
C ARG A 246 7.97 5.94 -13.64
N LEU A 247 7.66 4.90 -14.40
CA LEU A 247 8.61 3.84 -14.77
C LEU A 247 9.89 4.35 -15.46
N LYS A 248 9.81 5.53 -16.08
CA LYS A 248 10.96 6.20 -16.72
C LYS A 248 11.94 6.77 -15.68
N GLU A 249 11.47 7.11 -14.49
CA GLU A 249 12.23 7.80 -13.43
C GLU A 249 12.72 6.84 -12.33
N ILE A 250 12.04 5.70 -12.15
CA ILE A 250 12.30 4.77 -11.05
C ILE A 250 13.22 3.59 -11.42
N LYS A 251 13.98 3.09 -10.43
CA LYS A 251 14.88 1.94 -10.54
C LYS A 251 14.40 0.76 -9.67
N PRO A 252 14.80 -0.48 -9.97
CA PRO A 252 14.59 -1.61 -9.07
C PRO A 252 15.25 -1.37 -7.70
N VAL A 253 14.55 -1.76 -6.64
CA VAL A 253 15.06 -1.71 -5.26
C VAL A 253 15.85 -2.98 -4.96
N LYS A 254 17.01 -2.84 -4.34
CA LYS A 254 17.92 -3.97 -4.08
C LYS A 254 17.25 -4.94 -3.10
N GLY A 255 17.36 -6.24 -3.41
CA GLY A 255 16.83 -7.29 -2.57
C GLY A 255 15.30 -7.39 -2.57
N THR A 256 14.59 -6.80 -3.54
CA THR A 256 13.10 -6.76 -3.62
C THR A 256 12.43 -8.07 -3.17
N MET A 257 12.93 -9.24 -3.61
CA MET A 257 12.34 -10.55 -3.31
C MET A 257 12.52 -11.03 -1.86
N GLN A 258 13.45 -10.43 -1.11
CA GLN A 258 13.73 -10.73 0.29
C GLN A 258 13.00 -9.76 1.23
N LEU A 259 12.54 -8.62 0.69
CA LEU A 259 11.88 -7.59 1.48
C LEU A 259 10.48 -8.04 1.90
N HIS A 260 10.18 -7.79 3.17
CA HIS A 260 8.85 -7.97 3.72
C HIS A 260 8.30 -6.74 4.44
N ALA A 261 9.10 -5.68 4.57
CA ALA A 261 8.63 -4.42 5.08
C ALA A 261 9.28 -3.26 4.33
N VAL A 262 8.45 -2.27 4.02
CA VAL A 262 8.82 -1.02 3.35
C VAL A 262 8.11 0.12 4.08
N ALA A 263 8.80 1.21 4.38
CA ALA A 263 8.20 2.42 4.95
C ALA A 263 8.67 3.64 4.17
N ALA A 264 7.76 4.55 3.83
CA ALA A 264 8.11 5.82 3.21
C ALA A 264 8.81 6.73 4.23
N ILE A 265 9.88 7.40 3.79
CA ILE A 265 10.51 8.51 4.52
C ILE A 265 10.16 9.82 3.82
N ALA A 266 10.36 9.85 2.51
CA ALA A 266 10.13 11.01 1.66
C ALA A 266 9.82 10.52 0.24
N ASP A 267 9.35 11.42 -0.63
CA ASP A 267 9.19 11.08 -2.03
C ASP A 267 10.53 10.64 -2.63
N GLY A 268 10.54 9.49 -3.29
CA GLY A 268 11.78 8.90 -3.81
C GLY A 268 12.63 8.09 -2.81
N ARG A 269 12.31 8.08 -1.52
CA ARG A 269 13.11 7.42 -0.46
C ARG A 269 12.28 6.52 0.47
N ILE A 270 12.75 5.30 0.65
CA ILE A 270 12.11 4.28 1.47
C ILE A 270 13.10 3.60 2.41
N LEU A 271 12.61 3.14 3.56
CA LEU A 271 13.29 2.17 4.41
C LEU A 271 12.76 0.78 4.13
N THR A 272 13.65 -0.19 4.11
CA THR A 272 13.35 -1.58 3.75
C THR A 272 13.90 -2.56 4.77
N LYS A 273 13.23 -3.69 4.94
CA LYS A 273 13.67 -4.77 5.84
C LYS A 273 13.20 -6.14 5.36
N GLU A 274 14.03 -7.16 5.59
CA GLU A 274 13.73 -8.55 5.24
C GLU A 274 12.64 -9.18 6.10
N THR A 275 12.41 -8.66 7.31
CA THR A 275 11.36 -9.14 8.21
C THR A 275 10.71 -7.97 8.92
N THR A 276 9.39 -7.96 8.95
CA THR A 276 8.64 -6.85 9.54
C THR A 276 8.97 -6.70 11.01
N CYS A 277 9.22 -5.46 11.44
CA CYS A 277 9.40 -5.11 12.83
C CYS A 277 8.44 -3.98 13.18
N VAL A 278 7.49 -4.27 14.07
CA VAL A 278 6.47 -3.30 14.52
C VAL A 278 6.73 -2.80 15.93
N CYS A 279 7.96 -2.89 16.44
CA CYS A 279 8.24 -2.43 17.81
C CYS A 279 8.08 -0.91 17.94
N GLN A 280 8.03 -0.43 19.17
CA GLN A 280 7.88 1.00 19.52
C GLN A 280 9.03 1.89 19.04
N GLN A 281 10.19 1.31 18.67
CA GLN A 281 11.28 2.04 18.03
C GLN A 281 11.07 2.22 16.52
N CYS A 282 10.26 1.37 15.88
CA CYS A 282 9.95 1.46 14.45
C CYS A 282 8.66 2.24 14.20
N PHE A 283 7.64 2.05 15.03
CA PHE A 283 6.33 2.67 14.85
C PHE A 283 5.88 3.34 16.15
N GLY A 284 5.36 4.56 16.04
CA GLY A 284 4.68 5.29 17.12
C GLY A 284 3.47 6.04 16.59
N ASP A 285 2.97 6.98 17.39
CA ASP A 285 1.73 7.72 17.10
C ASP A 285 1.81 8.63 15.86
N ASP A 286 3.01 9.07 15.48
CA ASP A 286 3.24 9.88 14.27
C ASP A 286 3.60 9.04 13.02
N GLY A 287 3.53 7.71 13.15
CA GLY A 287 3.92 6.77 12.09
C GLY A 287 5.26 6.09 12.30
N PHE A 288 5.90 5.79 11.17
CA PHE A 288 7.21 5.17 11.15
C PHE A 288 8.28 6.14 11.65
N LYS A 289 9.16 5.68 12.54
CA LYS A 289 10.26 6.46 13.10
C LYS A 289 11.52 6.24 12.29
N GLU A 290 11.91 7.26 11.52
CA GLU A 290 13.12 7.24 10.69
C GLU A 290 14.41 6.99 11.49
N THR A 291 14.42 7.42 12.75
CA THR A 291 15.54 7.23 13.71
C THR A 291 15.59 5.84 14.34
N THR A 292 14.86 4.88 13.80
CA THR A 292 14.80 3.51 14.32
C THR A 292 16.17 2.84 14.36
N GLN A 293 16.47 2.15 15.46
CA GLN A 293 17.70 1.37 15.62
C GLN A 293 17.54 -0.08 15.14
N CYS A 294 16.40 -0.43 14.54
CA CYS A 294 16.06 -1.81 14.19
C CYS A 294 16.63 -2.28 12.84
N ASN A 295 17.82 -1.82 12.44
CA ASN A 295 18.53 -2.24 11.21
C ASN A 295 17.68 -2.19 9.93
N TRP A 296 16.98 -1.07 9.70
CA TRP A 296 16.33 -0.81 8.42
C TRP A 296 17.35 -0.29 7.41
N THR A 297 17.17 -0.65 6.13
CA THR A 297 18.06 -0.22 5.05
C THR A 297 17.39 0.88 4.23
N ASP A 298 18.03 2.03 4.15
CA ASP A 298 17.64 3.14 3.29
C ASP A 298 17.91 2.84 1.82
N GLN A 299 16.90 3.01 0.98
CA GLN A 299 16.98 2.82 -0.44
C GLN A 299 16.23 3.94 -1.19
N SER A 300 16.85 4.43 -2.27
CA SER A 300 16.17 5.33 -3.21
C SER A 300 15.45 4.53 -4.29
N VAL A 301 14.22 4.95 -4.62
CA VAL A 301 13.46 4.40 -5.75
C VAL A 301 13.77 5.10 -7.07
N PHE A 302 14.38 6.29 -7.06
CA PHE A 302 14.72 7.03 -8.28
C PHE A 302 16.07 6.63 -8.87
N LYS A 303 16.18 6.74 -10.19
CA LYS A 303 17.42 6.46 -10.94
C LYS A 303 18.55 7.42 -10.52
N ASN A 304 18.25 8.70 -10.38
CA ASN A 304 19.24 9.76 -10.13
C ASN A 304 18.79 10.61 -8.92
N HIS A 305 19.33 10.35 -7.74
CA HIS A 305 19.00 11.13 -6.52
C HIS A 305 20.22 11.79 -5.85
N ASP A 306 21.32 12.01 -6.59
CA ASP A 306 22.46 12.78 -6.08
C ASP A 306 22.32 14.31 -6.31
N GLN A 307 21.18 14.83 -6.77
CA GLN A 307 21.06 16.27 -7.12
C GLN A 307 19.76 16.99 -6.70
N LEU A 308 18.98 16.47 -5.76
CA LEU A 308 17.83 17.22 -5.22
C LEU A 308 17.74 17.07 -3.70
N THR A 309 18.66 17.73 -3.00
CA THR A 309 18.43 18.27 -1.66
C THR A 309 18.44 19.80 -1.79
N PRO A 310 17.39 20.53 -1.37
CA PRO A 310 17.58 21.93 -1.02
C PRO A 310 18.43 21.96 0.25
N ASP A 311 19.66 22.46 0.13
CA ASP A 311 20.54 22.74 1.26
C ASP A 311 19.85 23.77 2.17
N ILE A 312 19.32 23.33 3.31
CA ILE A 312 18.98 24.20 4.43
C ILE A 312 20.10 24.03 5.45
N HIS A 313 21.26 24.65 5.18
CA HIS A 313 22.17 25.23 6.18
C HIS A 313 23.47 25.68 5.51
N GLN A 314 23.52 26.95 5.09
CA GLN A 314 24.75 27.75 5.17
C GLN A 314 24.43 29.24 4.90
N THR A 315 24.16 29.96 5.98
CA THR A 315 24.59 31.36 6.14
C THR A 315 24.84 31.58 7.64
N GLU A 316 26.08 31.30 8.06
CA GLU A 316 26.73 31.97 9.19
C GLU A 316 26.69 33.48 8.88
N ILE A 317 26.00 34.30 9.68
CA ILE A 317 26.52 35.01 10.86
C ILE A 317 27.98 35.43 10.66
N ASP A 318 28.17 36.67 10.21
CA ASP A 318 29.29 37.51 10.62
C ASP A 318 28.89 38.97 10.39
N GLU A 319 28.67 39.73 11.47
CA GLU A 319 29.23 41.07 11.60
C GLU A 319 29.08 41.54 13.06
N VAL A 320 30.25 41.74 13.68
CA VAL A 320 30.49 42.12 15.07
C VAL A 320 30.38 43.64 15.24
N GLU A 321 29.75 44.05 16.35
CA GLU A 321 29.68 45.44 16.84
C GLU A 321 31.06 46.09 17.02
N ILE A 322 31.21 47.35 16.60
CA ILE A 322 32.18 48.28 17.19
C ILE A 322 31.48 49.63 17.45
N GLN A 323 31.28 49.96 18.73
CA GLN A 323 31.01 51.31 19.21
C GLN A 323 32.33 52.11 19.32
N ASN A 324 32.31 53.41 18.95
CA ASN A 324 32.70 54.55 19.81
C ASN A 324 32.89 55.90 19.03
N ASN A 325 31.93 56.81 19.20
CA ASN A 325 32.02 58.16 19.82
C ASN A 325 32.91 59.34 19.28
N VAL A 326 32.23 60.47 18.96
CA VAL A 326 32.51 61.95 19.19
C VAL A 326 33.40 62.75 18.18
N PRO A 327 33.29 64.12 17.96
CA PRO A 327 32.23 65.16 18.14
C PRO A 327 31.98 66.18 16.97
N THR A 328 30.96 67.05 17.20
CA THR A 328 30.84 68.54 16.98
C THR A 328 30.32 69.20 15.68
N GLU A 329 29.34 70.09 15.92
CA GLU A 329 28.97 71.37 15.23
C GLU A 329 28.37 71.27 13.81
N THR A 330 27.31 71.99 13.39
CA THR A 330 26.88 73.38 13.69
C THR A 330 25.40 73.59 13.27
N GLU A 331 24.64 74.28 14.13
CA GLU A 331 23.73 75.42 13.86
C GLU A 331 22.51 75.42 12.89
N ILE A 332 21.40 75.96 13.47
CA ILE A 332 20.36 76.87 12.90
C ILE A 332 19.31 76.21 11.97
N SER A 333 17.97 76.35 12.08
CA SER A 333 17.05 77.43 12.50
C SER A 333 15.66 76.86 12.87
N LEU A 334 14.93 77.63 13.69
CA LEU A 334 13.48 77.74 13.88
C LEU A 334 12.64 77.55 12.57
N ASP A 335 11.36 77.16 12.55
CA ASP A 335 10.24 77.64 13.36
C ASP A 335 8.92 76.85 13.08
N HIS A 336 7.98 76.95 14.04
CA HIS A 336 6.50 76.80 13.96
C HIS A 336 5.86 75.46 13.48
N GLN A 337 5.22 74.66 14.35
CA GLN A 337 3.91 74.79 15.02
C GLN A 337 2.64 74.42 14.19
N ILE A 338 1.89 73.46 14.79
CA ILE A 338 0.41 73.29 14.84
C ILE A 338 -0.22 72.43 13.69
N LYS A 339 -0.71 71.20 13.99
CA LYS A 339 -2.09 70.82 14.44
C LYS A 339 -3.11 71.08 13.30
N ILE A 340 -4.00 70.21 12.82
CA ILE A 340 -5.14 69.42 13.37
C ILE A 340 -5.64 68.62 12.11
N GLY A 341 -5.95 67.33 12.11
CA GLY A 341 -7.14 66.67 12.67
C GLY A 341 -8.36 66.69 11.72
N HIS A 342 -9.00 65.51 11.58
CA HIS A 342 -10.22 65.16 10.82
C HIS A 342 -10.05 65.06 9.30
N MET A 343 -10.50 63.98 8.64
CA MET A 343 -11.65 63.11 8.86
C MET A 343 -11.39 61.69 8.33
#